data_AF-A0A7Y6E2S8-F1
#
_entry.id   AF-A0A7Y6E2S8-F1
#
_cell.length_a   1.000
_cell.length_b   1.000
_cell.length_c   1.000
_cell.angle_alpha   90.00
_cell.angle_beta   90.00
_cell.angle_gamma   90.00
#
_symmetry.space_group_name_H-M   'P 1'
#
loop_
_entity.id
_entity.type
_entity.pdbx_description
1 polymer ?
#
loop_
_entity_poly.entity_id
_entity_poly.type
_entity_poly.pdbx_seq_one_letter_code
_entity_poly.pdbx_strand_id
1 'polypeptide(L)'
;NQRRHGGAYLFTAGWNLRATAAWLVGSAVGLLSNSSTAFTGPIADWCSGVDVSFFTSGVAGVACYLLLDARPRRNRAAADAPRPVTAAAAAPGRR
;
A
#
# COMPACT_ATOMS: atom_id res chain seq x y z
N ASN A 1 8.53 24.05 15.18
CA ASN A 1 7.28 23.63 14.51
C ASN A 1 7.25 24.12 13.06
N GLN A 2 8.03 23.50 12.17
CA GLN A 2 7.94 23.79 10.74
C GLN A 2 6.98 22.76 10.14
N ARG A 3 5.72 23.16 9.89
CA ARG A 3 4.65 22.33 9.31
C ARG A 3 4.91 22.02 7.82
N ARG A 4 6.13 21.63 7.49
CA ARG A 4 6.55 21.39 6.11
C ARG A 4 6.47 19.90 5.85
N HIS A 5 5.35 19.55 5.20
CA HIS A 5 5.07 18.27 4.54
C HIS A 5 4.82 17.12 5.51
N GLY A 6 3.61 16.56 5.45
CA GLY A 6 3.32 15.30 6.11
C GLY A 6 4.34 14.25 5.67
N GLY A 7 4.99 13.59 6.63
CA GLY A 7 6.05 12.62 6.37
C GLY A 7 5.60 11.47 5.47
N ALA A 8 6.53 10.63 5.03
CA ALA A 8 6.26 9.55 4.07
C ALA A 8 5.13 8.57 4.47
N TYR A 9 4.75 8.56 5.75
CA TYR A 9 3.68 7.76 6.35
C TYR A 9 2.36 8.53 6.57
N LEU A 10 2.34 9.84 6.35
CA LEU A 10 1.10 10.61 6.23
C LEU A 10 0.54 10.39 4.83
N PHE A 11 -0.08 9.22 4.66
CA PHE A 11 -0.98 8.93 3.54
C PHE A 11 -2.19 9.90 3.56
N THR A 12 -3.20 9.72 2.70
CA THR A 12 -4.35 10.64 2.61
C THR A 12 -5.07 10.76 3.96
N ALA A 13 -4.89 11.89 4.66
CA ALA A 13 -5.36 12.10 6.04
C ALA A 13 -4.93 10.98 7.03
N GLY A 14 -3.76 10.35 6.80
CA GLY A 14 -3.26 9.23 7.60
C GLY A 14 -3.68 7.83 7.11
N TRP A 15 -4.49 7.74 6.05
CA TRP A 15 -5.00 6.48 5.52
C TRP A 15 -4.35 6.07 4.20
N ASN A 16 -3.86 4.83 4.14
CA ASN A 16 -3.43 4.22 2.88
C ASN A 16 -4.65 3.61 2.16
N LEU A 17 -5.38 4.44 1.41
CA LEU A 17 -6.58 4.01 0.67
C LEU A 17 -6.34 2.79 -0.23
N ARG A 18 -5.12 2.65 -0.80
CA ARG A 18 -4.77 1.52 -1.67
C ARG A 18 -4.69 0.22 -0.88
N ALA A 19 -4.04 0.26 0.29
CA ALA A 19 -3.99 -0.87 1.21
C ALA A 19 -5.38 -1.21 1.75
N THR A 20 -6.19 -0.21 2.11
CA THR A 20 -7.56 -0.42 2.59
C THR A 20 -8.45 -1.04 1.52
N ALA A 21 -8.36 -0.57 0.27
CA ALA A 21 -9.11 -1.14 -0.86
C ALA A 21 -8.69 -2.58 -1.16
N ALA A 22 -7.38 -2.86 -1.19
CA ALA A 22 -6.87 -4.20 -1.39
C ALA A 22 -7.31 -5.17 -0.28
N TRP A 23 -7.31 -4.69 0.97
CA TRP A 23 -7.81 -5.44 2.12
C TRP A 23 -9.31 -5.76 1.97
N LEU A 24 -10.15 -4.77 1.63
CA LEU A 24 -11.58 -4.98 1.42
C LEU A 24 -11.86 -6.03 0.33
N VAL A 25 -11.13 -5.96 -0.78
CA VAL A 25 -11.28 -6.92 -1.89
C VAL A 25 -10.87 -8.33 -1.44
N GLY A 26 -9.73 -8.48 -0.76
CA GLY A 26 -9.29 -9.77 -0.21
C GLY A 26 -10.33 -10.36 0.75
N SER A 27 -10.82 -9.55 1.69
CA SER A 27 -11.85 -9.97 2.64
C SER A 27 -13.15 -10.41 1.97
N ALA A 28 -13.61 -9.68 0.94
CA ALA A 28 -14.83 -10.04 0.20
C ALA A 28 -14.66 -11.38 -0.54
N VAL A 29 -13.52 -11.60 -1.20
CA VAL A 29 -13.22 -12.85 -1.91
C VAL A 29 -13.09 -14.03 -0.92
N GLY A 30 -12.43 -13.81 0.22
CA GLY A 30 -12.34 -14.81 1.28
C GLY A 30 -13.70 -15.22 1.82
N LEU A 31 -14.59 -14.25 2.05
CA LEU A 31 -15.95 -14.52 2.51
C LEU A 31 -16.76 -15.31 1.47
N LEU A 32 -16.62 -14.99 0.18
CA LEU A 32 -17.29 -15.69 -0.92
C LEU A 32 -16.72 -17.09 -1.18
N SER A 33 -15.50 -17.36 -0.73
CA SER A 33 -14.79 -18.65 -0.87
C SER A 33 -14.83 -19.49 0.41
N ASN A 34 -15.54 -19.02 1.44
CA ASN A 34 -15.69 -19.74 2.70
C ASN A 34 -16.71 -20.87 2.56
N SER A 35 -16.32 -22.07 2.98
CA SER A 35 -17.19 -23.23 3.11
C SER A 35 -17.22 -23.67 4.56
N SER A 36 -18.34 -23.39 5.23
CA SER A 36 -18.59 -23.79 6.61
C SER A 36 -19.82 -24.68 6.70
N THR A 37 -19.99 -25.39 7.82
CA THR A 37 -21.12 -26.32 8.03
C THR A 37 -22.49 -25.65 7.97
N ALA A 38 -22.55 -24.34 8.18
CA ALA A 38 -23.76 -23.53 8.09
C ALA A 38 -23.90 -22.73 6.77
N PHE A 39 -22.84 -22.60 5.96
CA PHE A 39 -22.84 -21.74 4.77
C PHE A 39 -21.73 -22.11 3.78
N THR A 40 -22.12 -22.38 2.53
CA THR A 40 -21.22 -22.56 1.39
C THR A 40 -21.28 -21.33 0.50
N GLY A 41 -20.16 -20.62 0.37
CA GLY A 41 -20.04 -19.49 -0.54
C GLY A 41 -20.01 -19.94 -2.01
N PRO A 42 -20.46 -19.12 -2.97
CA PRO A 42 -20.58 -19.49 -4.38
C PRO A 42 -19.25 -19.86 -5.04
N ILE A 43 -18.11 -19.34 -4.56
CA ILE A 43 -16.78 -19.75 -5.05
C ILE A 43 -16.38 -21.11 -4.46
N ALA A 44 -16.79 -21.40 -3.23
CA ALA A 44 -16.52 -22.67 -2.58
C ALA A 44 -17.37 -23.82 -3.15
N ASP A 45 -18.56 -23.51 -3.67
CA ASP A 45 -19.45 -24.45 -4.36
C ASP A 45 -18.78 -25.03 -5.63
N TRP A 46 -18.01 -24.21 -6.34
CA TRP A 46 -17.21 -24.62 -7.51
C TRP A 46 -15.97 -25.45 -7.12
N CYS A 47 -15.50 -25.29 -5.88
CA CYS A 47 -14.37 -26.03 -5.30
C CYS A 47 -14.83 -27.30 -4.56
N SER A 48 -15.99 -27.87 -4.90
CA SER A 48 -16.55 -29.07 -4.25
C SER A 48 -16.78 -28.93 -2.73
N GLY A 49 -16.97 -27.70 -2.25
CA GLY A 49 -17.19 -27.41 -0.83
C GLY A 49 -15.91 -27.38 0.02
N VAL A 50 -14.73 -27.40 -0.58
CA VAL A 50 -13.46 -27.22 0.13
C VAL A 50 -13.29 -25.76 0.54
N ASP A 51 -12.89 -25.52 1.79
CA ASP A 51 -12.60 -24.18 2.29
C ASP A 51 -11.25 -23.68 1.74
N VAL A 52 -11.30 -22.78 0.75
CA VAL A 52 -10.12 -22.16 0.13
C VAL A 52 -10.04 -20.67 0.47
N SER A 53 -10.81 -20.21 1.46
CA SER A 53 -10.97 -18.79 1.83
C SER A 53 -9.66 -18.10 2.18
N PHE A 54 -8.77 -18.78 2.90
CA PHE A 54 -7.49 -18.21 3.33
C PHE A 54 -6.57 -17.91 2.14
N PHE A 55 -6.43 -18.87 1.22
CA PHE A 55 -5.56 -18.73 0.06
C PHE A 55 -6.14 -17.77 -0.97
N THR A 56 -7.43 -17.88 -1.29
CA THR A 56 -8.10 -17.00 -2.26
C THR A 56 -8.11 -15.54 -1.80
N SER A 57 -8.38 -15.29 -0.51
CA SER A 57 -8.29 -13.96 0.10
C SER A 57 -6.89 -13.38 0.03
N GLY A 58 -5.87 -14.16 0.41
CA GLY A 58 -4.48 -13.73 0.38
C GLY A 58 -4.01 -13.39 -1.03
N VAL A 59 -4.29 -14.27 -2.00
CA VAL A 59 -3.92 -14.06 -3.42
C VAL A 59 -4.65 -12.85 -4.00
N ALA A 60 -5.96 -12.73 -3.77
CA ALA A 60 -6.74 -11.59 -4.26
C ALA A 60 -6.28 -10.25 -3.65
N GLY A 61 -6.03 -10.23 -2.33
CA GLY A 61 -5.53 -9.05 -1.64
C GLY A 61 -4.15 -8.62 -2.12
N VAL A 62 -3.21 -9.56 -2.26
CA VAL A 62 -1.85 -9.29 -2.78
C VAL A 62 -1.91 -8.83 -4.23
N ALA A 63 -2.66 -9.52 -5.09
CA ALA A 63 -2.80 -9.14 -6.49
C ALA A 63 -3.42 -7.75 -6.65
N CYS A 64 -4.49 -7.45 -5.90
CA CYS A 64 -5.12 -6.13 -5.90
C CYS A 64 -4.17 -5.05 -5.39
N TYR A 65 -3.44 -5.31 -4.29
CA TYR A 65 -2.45 -4.38 -3.77
C TYR A 65 -1.35 -4.12 -4.79
N LEU A 66 -0.79 -5.15 -5.43
CA LEU A 66 0.27 -4.99 -6.43
C LEU A 66 -0.23 -4.24 -7.68
N LEU A 67 -1.44 -4.53 -8.17
CA LEU A 67 -2.04 -3.79 -9.29
C LEU A 67 -2.25 -2.32 -8.96
N LEU A 68 -2.74 -2.04 -7.74
CA LEU A 68 -2.91 -0.67 -7.26
C LEU A 68 -1.56 0.00 -6.98
N ASP A 69 -0.54 -0.76 -6.53
CA ASP A 69 0.77 -0.27 -6.11
C ASP A 69 1.80 -0.11 -7.24
N ALA A 70 1.61 -0.78 -8.38
CA ALA A 70 2.56 -0.87 -9.50
C ALA A 70 2.92 0.46 -10.21
N ARG A 71 2.39 1.60 -9.76
CA ARG A 71 2.81 2.91 -10.29
C ARG A 71 4.30 3.12 -9.97
N PRO A 72 5.16 3.39 -10.96
CA PRO A 72 6.57 3.66 -10.70
C PRO A 72 6.70 4.87 -9.79
N ARG A 73 7.45 4.74 -8.68
CA ARG A 73 7.82 5.82 -7.75
C ARG A 73 8.75 6.81 -8.46
N ARG A 74 8.27 7.51 -9.50
CA ARG A 74 9.13 8.22 -10.45
C ARG A 74 9.77 9.49 -9.89
N ASN A 75 9.29 10.04 -8.76
CA ASN A 75 9.69 11.40 -8.33
C ASN A 75 10.22 11.55 -6.88
N ARG A 76 10.50 10.46 -6.13
CA ARG A 76 11.03 10.62 -4.75
C ARG A 76 12.55 10.87 -4.70
N ALA A 77 13.32 10.13 -5.51
CA ALA A 77 14.77 10.26 -5.53
C ALA A 77 15.27 11.65 -5.98
N ALA A 78 14.52 12.33 -6.86
CA ALA A 78 14.85 13.69 -7.31
C ALA A 78 14.50 14.77 -6.26
N ALA A 79 13.56 14.50 -5.35
CA ALA A 79 13.12 15.43 -4.32
C ALA A 79 13.96 15.34 -3.03
N ASP A 80 14.53 14.16 -2.73
CA ASP A 80 15.41 13.90 -1.58
C ASP A 80 16.89 14.11 -1.90
N ALA A 81 17.24 14.52 -3.13
CA ALA A 81 18.61 14.87 -3.46
C ALA A 81 19.08 15.97 -2.49
N PRO A 82 20.15 15.75 -1.70
CA PRO A 82 20.67 16.76 -0.80
C PRO A 82 20.92 18.01 -1.62
N ARG A 83 20.26 19.13 -1.28
CA ARG A 83 20.60 20.40 -1.92
C ARG A 83 22.09 20.60 -1.70
N PRO A 84 22.91 20.71 -2.76
CA PRO A 84 24.32 20.97 -2.59
C PRO A 84 24.41 22.20 -1.70
N VAL A 85 25.02 22.04 -0.53
CA VAL A 85 25.36 23.15 0.34
C VAL A 85 26.42 23.91 -0.42
N THR A 86 26.01 24.74 -1.38
CA THR A 86 26.91 25.64 -2.10
C THR A 86 27.43 26.62 -1.08
N ALA A 87 28.58 26.27 -0.51
CA ALA A 87 29.63 27.14 0.00
C ALA A 87 29.16 28.53 0.48
N ALA A 88 28.20 28.58 1.40
CA ALA A 88 27.85 29.81 2.11
C ALA A 88 28.78 29.93 3.32
N ALA A 89 30.08 30.15 3.08
CA ALA A 89 31.04 30.79 3.99
C ALA A 89 32.50 30.65 3.47
N ALA A 90 32.75 31.00 2.22
CA ALA A 90 34.08 31.45 1.81
C ALA A 90 34.02 32.97 1.62
N ALA A 91 34.00 33.71 2.74
CA ALA A 91 34.27 35.14 2.73
C ALA A 91 35.71 35.36 3.21
N PRO A 92 36.62 35.89 2.37
CA PRO A 92 37.96 36.24 2.79
C PRO A 92 38.00 37.68 3.36
N GLY A 93 38.74 37.88 4.45
CA GLY A 93 39.14 39.20 4.96
C GLY A 93 38.55 39.54 6.34
N ARG A 94 39.27 40.18 7.26
CA ARG A 94 40.46 41.03 7.12
C ARG A 94 41.17 41.13 8.49
N ARG A 95 42.48 41.31 8.42
CA ARG A 95 43.43 41.54 9.53
C ARG A 95 43.00 42.64 10.49
#